data_AF-A0A7K3IZI0-F1
#
_entry.id   AF-A0A7K3IZI0-F1
#
_cell.length_a   1.000
_cell.length_b   1.000
_cell.length_c   1.000
_cell.angle_alpha   90.00
_cell.angle_beta   90.00
_cell.angle_gamma   90.00
#
_symmetry.space_group_name_H-M   'P 1'
#
loop_
_entity.id
_entity.type
_entity.pdbx_description
1 polymer ?
#
loop_
_entity_poly.entity_id
_entity_poly.type
_entity_poly.pdbx_seq_one_letter_code
_entity_poly.pdbx_strand_id
1 'polypeptide(L)'
;MIKRYIKPVLIVMILLWSTVSSAQERFPRPEFQTDYIYPEHQLPLHRSQIWEYIDVGVLVAALLLTSWLAIKKRSRKGLIWMSVFSLAYFGFFREGCVCPVGSVQNVALALFN
;
A
#
# COMPACT_ATOMS: atom_id res chain seq x y z
N MET A 1 -3.29 -28.80 -25.86
CA MET A 1 -3.24 -28.75 -24.38
C MET A 1 -2.39 -27.61 -23.81
N ILE A 2 -1.36 -27.11 -24.53
CA ILE A 2 -0.46 -26.03 -24.09
C ILE A 2 -1.16 -24.70 -23.73
N LYS A 3 -2.19 -24.28 -24.47
CA LYS A 3 -2.89 -22.99 -24.24
C LYS A 3 -3.52 -22.85 -22.84
N ARG A 4 -3.82 -23.96 -22.15
CA ARG A 4 -4.42 -23.93 -20.81
C ARG A 4 -3.44 -23.50 -19.72
N TYR A 5 -2.14 -23.72 -19.92
CA TYR A 5 -1.10 -23.39 -18.95
C TYR A 5 -0.43 -22.03 -19.21
N ILE A 6 -0.69 -21.41 -20.37
CA ILE A 6 -0.07 -20.11 -20.72
C ILE A 6 -0.47 -19.02 -19.70
N LYS A 7 -1.77 -18.89 -19.39
CA LYS A 7 -2.25 -17.86 -18.45
C LYS A 7 -1.65 -17.99 -17.03
N PRO A 8 -1.66 -19.18 -16.38
CA PRO A 8 -1.06 -19.30 -15.05
C PRO A 8 0.46 -19.12 -15.09
N VAL A 9 1.16 -19.59 -16.12
CA VAL A 9 2.61 -19.38 -16.27
C VAL A 9 2.94 -17.89 -16.42
N LEU A 10 2.15 -17.15 -17.19
CA LEU A 10 2.34 -15.70 -17.39
C LEU A 10 2.08 -14.92 -16.10
N ILE A 11 1.07 -15.31 -15.32
CA ILE A 11 0.79 -14.72 -13.99
C ILE A 11 1.94 -14.99 -13.01
N VAL A 12 2.43 -16.23 -12.96
CA VAL A 12 3.57 -16.61 -12.10
C VAL A 12 4.83 -15.85 -12.51
N MET A 13 5.09 -15.70 -13.80
CA MET A 13 6.23 -14.94 -14.32
C MET A 13 6.15 -13.45 -13.97
N ILE A 14 4.96 -12.85 -14.04
CA ILE A 14 4.73 -11.45 -13.64
C ILE A 14 4.96 -11.27 -12.12
N LEU A 15 4.47 -12.20 -11.30
CA LEU A 15 4.65 -12.17 -9.83
C LEU A 15 6.12 -12.34 -9.42
N LEU A 16 6.87 -13.17 -10.15
CA LEU A 16 8.30 -13.33 -9.93
C LEU A 16 9.08 -12.06 -10.31
N TRP A 17 8.66 -11.33 -11.35
CA TRP A 17 9.32 -10.10 -11.81
C TRP A 17 9.18 -8.92 -10.82
N SER A 18 8.10 -8.86 -10.04
CA SER A 18 7.90 -7.83 -9.01
C SER A 18 8.92 -7.85 -7.87
N THR A 19 9.73 -8.91 -7.74
CA THR A 19 10.74 -9.03 -6.67
C THR A 19 12.00 -8.18 -6.88
N VAL A 20 12.18 -7.55 -8.04
CA VAL A 20 13.40 -6.81 -8.39
C VAL A 20 13.27 -5.29 -8.15
N SER A 21 12.27 -4.84 -7.39
CA SER A 21 12.16 -3.42 -7.03
C SER A 21 12.98 -3.10 -5.78
N SER A 22 14.28 -2.85 -5.99
CA SER A 22 15.11 -2.17 -4.99
C SER A 22 14.79 -0.68 -5.00
N ALA A 23 14.38 -0.13 -3.85
CA ALA A 23 14.25 1.31 -3.66
C ALA A 23 15.65 1.94 -3.66
N GLN A 24 16.17 2.26 -4.85
CA GLN A 24 17.48 2.87 -4.99
C GLN A 24 17.32 4.40 -4.96
N GLU A 25 17.93 5.07 -3.96
CA GLU A 25 18.09 6.52 -3.96
C GLU A 25 18.96 6.90 -5.17
N ARG A 26 18.30 7.25 -6.28
CA ARG A 26 18.98 7.54 -7.55
C ARG A 26 19.78 8.85 -7.52
N PHE A 27 19.50 9.70 -6.54
CA PHE A 27 20.17 10.97 -6.35
C PHE A 27 20.64 11.05 -4.90
N PRO A 28 21.95 11.26 -4.65
CA PRO A 28 22.41 11.56 -3.31
C PRO A 28 21.73 12.85 -2.85
N ARG A 29 21.41 12.92 -1.56
CA ARG A 29 20.81 14.12 -0.97
C ARG A 29 21.75 15.31 -1.23
N PRO A 30 21.24 16.47 -1.66
CA PRO A 30 22.08 17.63 -1.90
C PRO A 30 22.73 18.07 -0.58
N GLU A 31 24.05 18.24 -0.58
CA GLU A 31 24.75 18.82 0.56
C GLU A 31 24.60 20.33 0.52
N PHE A 32 23.89 20.87 1.50
CA PHE A 32 23.72 22.32 1.65
C PHE A 32 25.00 22.91 2.26
N GLN A 33 25.56 23.95 1.64
CA GLN A 33 26.83 24.58 2.04
C GLN A 33 26.74 25.47 3.30
N THR A 34 25.53 25.75 3.78
CA THR A 34 25.24 26.62 4.95
C THR A 34 24.88 25.80 6.19
N ASP A 35 24.82 26.47 7.36
CA ASP A 35 24.46 25.97 8.71
C ASP A 35 23.07 25.28 8.85
N TYR A 36 22.59 24.62 7.80
CA TYR A 36 21.34 23.87 7.80
C TYR A 36 21.50 22.63 8.66
N ILE A 37 20.88 22.67 9.84
CA ILE A 37 20.75 21.54 10.73
C ILE A 37 19.58 20.70 10.23
N TYR A 38 19.85 19.45 9.85
CA TYR A 38 18.78 18.52 9.49
C TYR A 38 17.80 18.39 10.67
N PRO A 39 16.49 18.52 10.43
CA PRO A 39 15.52 18.27 11.48
C PRO A 39 15.67 16.82 11.95
N GLU A 40 15.69 16.62 13.26
CA GLU A 40 15.68 15.28 13.83
C GLU A 40 14.41 14.58 13.37
N HIS A 41 14.57 13.42 12.73
CA HIS A 41 13.43 12.63 12.30
C HIS A 41 12.70 12.15 13.54
N GLN A 42 11.54 12.74 13.80
CA GLN A 42 10.60 12.20 14.77
C GLN A 42 10.13 10.86 14.21
N LEU A 43 10.61 9.77 14.80
CA LEU A 43 10.07 8.44 14.61
C LEU A 43 8.86 8.35 15.54
N PRO A 44 7.62 8.62 15.07
CA PRO A 44 6.46 8.43 15.91
C PRO A 44 6.47 6.97 16.39
N LEU A 45 6.19 6.79 17.68
CA LEU A 45 6.04 5.47 18.27
C LEU A 45 5.06 4.67 17.41
N HIS A 46 5.55 3.59 16.80
CA HIS A 46 4.71 2.70 16.02
C HIS A 46 3.58 2.21 16.93
N ARG A 47 2.35 2.29 16.43
CA ARG A 47 1.19 1.66 17.07
C ARG A 47 1.49 0.18 17.26
N SER A 48 1.00 -0.44 18.33
CA SER A 48 1.38 -1.83 18.63
C SER A 48 1.13 -2.76 17.45
N GLN A 49 2.02 -3.74 17.24
CA GLN A 49 2.04 -4.65 16.08
C GLN A 49 0.69 -5.35 15.81
N ILE A 50 -0.12 -5.56 16.85
CA ILE A 50 -1.47 -6.13 16.72
C ILE A 50 -2.38 -5.25 15.86
N TRP A 51 -2.30 -3.93 16.04
CA TRP A 51 -3.11 -2.99 15.27
C TRP A 51 -2.74 -2.98 13.79
N GLU A 52 -1.47 -3.21 13.45
CA GLU A 52 -1.04 -3.32 12.06
C GLU A 52 -1.71 -4.50 11.35
N TYR A 53 -1.76 -5.67 12.00
CA TYR A 53 -2.46 -6.84 11.45
C TYR A 53 -3.96 -6.61 11.33
N ILE A 54 -4.57 -5.91 12.30
CA ILE A 54 -5.99 -5.52 12.22
C ILE A 54 -6.21 -4.62 11.00
N ASP A 55 -5.37 -3.61 10.81
CA ASP A 55 -5.50 -2.66 9.70
C ASP A 55 -5.34 -3.34 8.34
N VAL A 56 -4.42 -4.31 8.22
CA VAL A 56 -4.28 -5.15 7.03
C VAL A 56 -5.54 -6.00 6.81
N GLY A 57 -6.09 -6.60 7.87
CA GLY A 57 -7.34 -7.36 7.80
C GLY A 57 -8.52 -6.52 7.32
N VAL A 58 -8.68 -5.31 7.88
CA VAL A 58 -9.72 -4.36 7.47
C VAL A 58 -9.52 -3.93 6.00
N LEU A 59 -8.28 -3.72 5.56
CA LEU A 59 -7.97 -3.38 4.17
C LEU A 59 -8.37 -4.49 3.20
N VAL A 60 -8.01 -5.74 3.51
CA VAL A 60 -8.39 -6.90 2.69
C VAL A 60 -9.91 -7.03 2.61
N ALA A 61 -10.62 -6.89 3.74
CA ALA A 61 -12.08 -6.93 3.76
C ALA A 61 -12.70 -5.81 2.91
N ALA A 62 -12.18 -4.59 3.01
CA ALA A 62 -12.64 -3.45 2.23
C ALA A 62 -12.43 -3.66 0.72
N LEU A 63 -11.28 -4.21 0.31
CA LEU A 63 -10.98 -4.52 -1.09
C LEU A 63 -11.90 -5.61 -1.65
N LEU A 64 -12.14 -6.68 -0.89
CA LEU A 64 -13.05 -7.76 -1.29
C LEU A 64 -14.48 -7.24 -1.43
N LEU A 65 -14.95 -6.47 -0.45
CA LEU A 65 -16.30 -5.91 -0.46
C LEU A 65 -16.48 -4.91 -1.60
N THR A 66 -15.50 -4.04 -1.83
CA THR A 66 -15.50 -3.08 -2.94
C THR A 66 -15.49 -3.79 -4.29
N SER A 67 -14.67 -4.84 -4.44
CA SER A 67 -14.61 -5.66 -5.66
C SER A 67 -15.96 -6.34 -5.92
N TRP A 68 -16.59 -6.89 -4.88
CA TRP A 68 -17.91 -7.50 -4.98
C TRP A 68 -19.00 -6.48 -5.34
N LEU A 69 -18.96 -5.29 -4.72
CA LEU A 69 -19.87 -4.17 -5.02
C LEU A 69 -19.70 -3.65 -6.45
N ALA A 70 -18.47 -3.60 -6.95
CA ALA A 70 -18.15 -3.12 -8.29
C ALA A 70 -18.52 -4.13 -9.39
N ILE A 71 -18.13 -5.40 -9.21
CA ILE A 71 -18.29 -6.44 -10.25
C ILE A 71 -19.69 -7.06 -10.21
N LYS A 72 -20.14 -7.54 -9.05
CA LYS A 72 -21.37 -8.33 -8.93
C LYS A 72 -22.59 -7.45 -8.70
N LYS A 73 -22.53 -6.55 -7.72
CA LYS A 73 -23.69 -5.72 -7.34
C LYS A 73 -23.88 -4.47 -8.21
N ARG A 74 -22.80 -3.98 -8.85
CA ARG A 74 -22.73 -2.70 -9.59
C ARG A 74 -23.41 -1.53 -8.87
N SER A 75 -23.24 -1.43 -7.56
CA SER A 75 -23.95 -0.42 -6.76
C SER A 75 -23.11 0.83 -6.55
N ARG A 76 -23.48 1.93 -7.22
CA ARG A 76 -22.81 3.24 -7.06
C ARG A 76 -22.87 3.77 -5.62
N LYS A 77 -24.03 3.66 -4.96
CA LYS A 77 -24.19 4.06 -3.55
C LYS A 77 -23.28 3.26 -2.62
N GLY A 78 -23.11 1.96 -2.89
CA GLY A 78 -22.22 1.10 -2.12
C GLY A 78 -20.75 1.51 -2.26
N LEU A 79 -20.30 1.86 -3.46
CA LEU A 79 -18.93 2.38 -3.65
C LEU A 79 -18.70 3.70 -2.92
N ILE A 80 -19.67 4.64 -2.96
CA ILE A 80 -19.54 5.92 -2.26
C ILE A 80 -19.40 5.70 -0.75
N TRP A 81 -20.22 4.81 -0.16
CA TRP A 81 -20.09 4.45 1.25
C TRP A 81 -18.75 3.79 1.58
N MET A 82 -18.22 2.94 0.68
CA MET A 82 -16.88 2.39 0.85
C MET A 82 -15.80 3.47 0.82
N SER A 83 -15.89 4.46 -0.08
CA SER A 83 -14.95 5.60 -0.12
C SER A 83 -14.98 6.40 1.19
N VAL A 84 -16.17 6.69 1.73
CA VAL A 84 -16.31 7.40 3.02
C VAL A 84 -15.73 6.56 4.16
N PHE A 85 -16.03 5.27 4.20
CA PHE A 85 -15.46 4.36 5.19
C PHE A 85 -13.92 4.33 5.11
N SER A 86 -13.34 4.24 3.92
CA SER A 86 -11.89 4.24 3.75
C SER A 86 -11.25 5.53 4.23
N LEU A 87 -11.86 6.69 3.97
CA LEU A 87 -11.39 7.98 4.49
C LEU A 87 -11.48 8.04 6.02
N ALA A 88 -12.60 7.62 6.59
CA ALA A 88 -12.81 7.62 8.04
C ALA A 88 -11.81 6.70 8.77
N TYR A 89 -11.68 5.46 8.31
CA TYR A 89 -10.86 4.45 8.98
C TYR A 89 -9.36 4.63 8.67
N PHE A 90 -8.97 4.67 7.40
CA PHE A 90 -7.54 4.73 7.04
C PHE A 90 -6.97 6.14 7.09
N GLY A 91 -7.78 7.17 6.89
CA GLY A 91 -7.36 8.57 6.98
C GLY A 91 -7.36 9.06 8.42
N PHE A 92 -8.53 9.14 9.05
CA PHE A 92 -8.65 9.77 10.37
C PHE A 92 -8.32 8.83 11.55
N PHE A 93 -8.79 7.59 11.56
CA PHE A 93 -8.58 6.69 12.71
C PHE A 93 -7.19 6.08 12.76
N ARG A 94 -6.64 5.68 11.61
CA ARG A 94 -5.25 5.20 11.54
C ARG A 94 -4.25 6.35 11.52
N GLU A 95 -4.70 7.57 11.23
CA GLU A 95 -3.85 8.76 11.00
C GLU A 95 -2.80 8.51 9.91
N GLY A 96 -3.06 7.53 9.04
CA GLY A 96 -2.12 7.11 8.01
C GLY A 96 -2.28 7.96 6.76
N CYS A 97 -1.17 8.41 6.19
CA CYS A 97 -1.15 8.87 4.82
C CYS A 97 -1.61 7.73 3.90
N VAL A 98 -2.87 7.75 3.45
CA VAL A 98 -3.37 6.87 2.39
C VAL A 98 -2.88 7.39 1.04
N CYS A 99 -1.56 7.58 0.91
CA CYS A 99 -0.93 8.03 -0.31
C CYS A 99 -0.66 6.81 -1.18
N PRO A 100 -1.27 6.69 -2.38
CA PRO A 100 -1.08 5.52 -3.25
C PRO A 100 0.38 5.32 -3.67
N VAL A 101 1.18 6.39 -3.70
CA VAL A 101 2.63 6.31 -3.98
C VAL A 101 3.41 5.83 -2.75
N GLY A 102 3.15 6.42 -1.58
CA GLY A 102 3.82 6.06 -0.33
C GLY A 102 3.46 4.66 0.18
N SER A 103 2.25 4.16 -0.09
CA SER A 103 1.83 2.83 0.35
C SER A 103 2.60 1.72 -0.35
N VAL A 104 2.86 1.85 -1.66
CA VAL A 104 3.63 0.83 -2.41
C VAL A 104 5.09 0.84 -1.96
N GLN A 105 5.67 2.03 -1.74
CA GLN A 105 7.04 2.17 -1.23
C GLN A 105 7.18 1.60 0.19
N ASN A 106 6.22 1.87 1.08
CA ASN A 106 6.23 1.33 2.44
C ASN A 106 6.03 -0.19 2.47
N VAL A 107 5.16 -0.74 1.60
CA VAL A 107 4.98 -2.19 1.48
C VAL A 107 6.23 -2.86 0.91
N ALA A 108 6.87 -2.25 -0.09
CA ALA A 108 8.13 -2.76 -0.63
C ALA A 108 9.25 -2.71 0.43
N LEU A 109 9.38 -1.58 1.14
CA LEU A 109 10.35 -1.44 2.22
C LEU A 109 10.13 -2.51 3.30
N ALA A 110 8.89 -2.71 3.76
CA ALA A 110 8.57 -3.74 4.76
C ALA A 110 8.77 -5.19 4.30
N LEU A 111 8.76 -5.46 2.99
CA LEU A 111 9.01 -6.80 2.43
C LEU A 111 10.49 -7.09 2.24
N PHE A 112 11.33 -6.07 2.04
CA PHE A 112 12.74 -6.22 1.66
C PHE A 112 13.73 -5.68 2.71
N ASN A 113 13.25 -5.14 3.84
CA ASN A 113 14.04 -4.67 4.97
C ASN A 113 13.57 -5.35 6.26
#